data_AF-A0A9D7H5H9-F1
#
_entry.id   AF-A0A9D7H5H9-F1
#
_cell.length_a   1.000
_cell.length_b   1.000
_cell.length_c   1.000
_cell.angle_alpha   90.00
_cell.angle_beta   90.00
_cell.angle_gamma   90.00
#
_symmetry.space_group_name_H-M   'P 1'
#
loop_
_entity.id
_entity.type
_entity.pdbx_description
1 polymer ?
#
loop_
_entity_poly.entity_id
_entity_poly.type
_entity_poly.pdbx_seq_one_letter_code
_entity_poly.pdbx_strand_id
1 'polypeptide(L)' 'MDESDFEGTLVLEQLAAIGKVEDFFDAVDDDNIERATALMKRANVDAATIAIVQKKMADANGEH' A
#
# COMPACT_ATOMS: atom_id res chain seq x y z
N MET A 1 11.64 -0.88 -11.56
CA MET A 1 11.08 0.44 -11.21
C MET A 1 12.05 1.07 -10.23
N ASP A 2 12.55 2.27 -10.52
CA ASP A 2 13.37 3.06 -9.59
C ASP A 2 12.51 3.47 -8.39
N GLU A 3 13.08 3.44 -7.17
CA GLU A 3 12.41 3.88 -5.94
C GLU A 3 11.93 5.35 -6.01
N SER A 4 12.48 6.14 -6.95
CA SER A 4 12.11 7.54 -7.23
C SER A 4 10.81 7.69 -8.03
N ASP A 5 10.30 6.64 -8.67
CA ASP A 5 9.05 6.67 -9.47
C ASP A 5 7.86 6.08 -8.70
N PHE A 6 7.97 5.97 -7.38
CA PHE A 6 6.87 5.55 -6.53
C PHE A 6 5.80 6.64 -6.48
N GLU A 7 4.85 6.58 -7.41
CA GLU A 7 3.60 7.33 -7.32
C GLU A 7 2.71 6.69 -6.25
N GLY A 8 2.79 7.20 -5.02
CA GLY A 8 1.83 6.86 -3.97
C GLY A 8 0.38 7.16 -4.38
N THR A 9 0.18 8.08 -5.34
CA THR A 9 -1.09 8.35 -6.01
C THR A 9 -1.61 7.16 -6.81
N LEU A 10 -0.76 6.48 -7.57
CA LEU A 10 -1.15 5.34 -8.41
C LEU A 10 -1.70 4.16 -7.61
N VAL A 11 -1.21 3.95 -6.38
CA VAL A 11 -1.73 2.90 -5.49
C VAL A 11 -3.16 3.24 -5.04
N LEU A 12 -3.38 4.48 -4.62
CA LEU A 12 -4.68 4.96 -4.18
C LEU A 12 -5.70 4.99 -5.33
N GLU A 13 -5.27 5.34 -6.54
CA GLU A 13 -6.10 5.34 -7.74
C GLU A 13 -6.57 3.92 -8.12
N GLN A 14 -5.67 2.93 -8.08
CA GLN A 14 -6.01 1.54 -8.35
C GLN A 14 -6.95 0.96 -7.28
N LEU A 15 -6.74 1.32 -6.01
CA LEU A 15 -7.65 0.95 -4.92
C LEU A 15 -9.00 1.66 -5.05
N ALA A 16 -9.03 2.91 -5.50
CA ALA A 16 -10.25 3.68 -5.75
C ALA A 16 -11.09 3.05 -6.87
N ALA A 17 -10.44 2.56 -7.93
CA ALA A 17 -11.11 1.86 -9.03
C ALA A 17 -11.88 0.61 -8.58
N ILE A 18 -11.49 -0.02 -7.46
CA ILE A 18 -12.17 -1.19 -6.88
C ILE A 18 -12.94 -0.88 -5.59
N GLY A 19 -13.03 0.39 -5.18
CA GLY A 19 -13.72 0.81 -3.95
C GLY A 19 -13.08 0.28 -2.67
N LYS A 20 -11.75 0.13 -2.64
CA LYS A 20 -10.97 -0.42 -1.52
C LYS A 20 -10.01 0.55 -0.86
N VAL A 21 -10.22 1.85 -1.08
CA VAL A 21 -9.39 2.91 -0.47
C VAL A 21 -9.57 2.94 1.04
N GLU A 22 -10.81 2.95 1.53
CA GLU A 22 -11.10 2.96 2.97
C GLU A 22 -10.55 1.71 3.66
N ASP A 23 -10.81 0.52 3.09
CA ASP A 23 -10.25 -0.76 3.56
C ASP A 23 -8.72 -0.76 3.65
N PHE A 24 -8.05 -0.03 2.75
CA PHE A 24 -6.59 0.09 2.74
C PHE A 24 -6.10 1.03 3.83
N PHE A 25 -6.75 2.17 4.04
CA PHE A 25 -6.41 3.08 5.14
C PHE A 25 -6.64 2.42 6.50
N ASP A 26 -7.75 1.70 6.69
CA ASP A 26 -7.98 0.88 7.90
C ASP A 26 -6.81 -0.09 8.14
N ALA A 27 -6.36 -0.77 7.08
CA ALA A 27 -5.24 -1.70 7.18
C ALA A 27 -3.90 -1.01 7.51
N VAL A 28 -3.72 0.25 7.11
CA VAL A 28 -2.54 1.04 7.45
C VAL A 28 -2.59 1.50 8.90
N ASP A 29 -3.73 2.02 9.37
CA ASP A 29 -3.93 2.46 10.75
C ASP A 29 -3.83 1.30 11.77
N ASP A 30 -4.22 0.08 11.38
CA ASP A 30 -4.08 -1.15 12.19
C ASP A 30 -2.69 -1.82 12.07
N ASP A 31 -1.71 -1.22 11.38
CA ASP A 31 -0.41 -1.85 11.07
C ASP A 31 -0.51 -3.22 10.37
N ASN A 32 -1.64 -3.47 9.69
CA ASN A 32 -1.96 -4.76 9.08
C ASN A 32 -1.39 -4.86 7.65
N ILE A 33 -0.08 -5.11 7.60
CA ILE A 33 0.68 -5.27 6.35
C ILE A 33 0.09 -6.36 5.44
N GLU A 34 -0.39 -7.46 6.02
CA GLU A 34 -0.98 -8.56 5.25
C GLU A 34 -2.28 -8.13 4.55
N ARG A 35 -3.16 -7.41 5.26
CA ARG A 35 -4.42 -6.88 4.71
C ARG A 35 -4.15 -5.82 3.64
N ALA A 36 -3.25 -4.86 3.90
CA ALA A 36 -2.84 -3.86 2.92
C ALA A 36 -2.28 -4.51 1.64
N THR A 37 -1.45 -5.55 1.80
CA THR A 37 -0.88 -6.32 0.68
C THR A 37 -1.96 -7.04 -0.14
N ALA A 38 -2.93 -7.68 0.52
CA ALA A 38 -4.01 -8.36 -0.17
C ALA A 38 -4.90 -7.40 -0.98
N LEU A 39 -5.14 -6.20 -0.45
CA LEU A 39 -5.90 -5.15 -1.14
C LEU A 39 -5.16 -4.62 -2.37
N MET A 40 -3.85 -4.34 -2.25
CA MET A 40 -3.03 -3.91 -3.38
C MET A 40 -2.95 -4.97 -4.48
N LYS A 41 -2.82 -6.26 -4.13
CA LYS A 41 -2.87 -7.36 -5.11
C LYS A 41 -4.22 -7.44 -5.83
N ARG A 42 -5.33 -7.23 -5.12
CA ARG A 42 -6.68 -7.17 -5.73
C ARG A 42 -6.85 -5.97 -6.66
N ALA A 43 -6.17 -4.87 -6.36
CA ALA A 43 -6.11 -3.68 -7.19
C ALA A 43 -5.10 -3.80 -8.35
N ASN A 44 -4.48 -4.97 -8.55
CA ASN A 44 -3.50 -5.24 -9.60
C ASN A 44 -2.22 -4.38 -9.52
N VAL A 45 -1.86 -3.93 -8.31
CA VAL A 45 -0.61 -3.22 -8.04
C VAL A 45 0.57 -4.18 -8.18
N ASP A 46 1.64 -3.73 -8.83
CA ASP A 46 2.84 -4.53 -9.04
C ASP A 46 3.58 -4.87 -7.73
N ALA A 47 4.26 -6.02 -7.71
CA ALA A 47 5.00 -6.51 -6.57
C ALA A 47 6.10 -5.55 -6.07
N ALA A 48 6.76 -4.81 -6.96
CA ALA A 48 7.77 -3.82 -6.58
C ALA A 48 7.15 -2.66 -5.79
N THR A 49 6.00 -2.15 -6.26
CA THR A 49 5.25 -1.09 -5.59
C THR A 49 4.72 -1.55 -4.23
N ILE A 50 4.20 -2.78 -4.15
CA ILE A 50 3.77 -3.38 -2.89
C ILE A 50 4.93 -3.45 -1.89
N ALA A 51 6.12 -3.90 -2.32
CA ALA A 51 7.30 -3.99 -1.45
C ALA A 51 7.70 -2.62 -0.87
N ILE A 52 7.59 -1.54 -1.65
CA ILE A 52 7.85 -0.17 -1.18
C ILE A 52 6.83 0.24 -0.11
N VAL A 53 5.55 -0.03 -0.32
CA VAL A 53 4.49 0.26 0.68
C VAL A 53 4.72 -0.53 1.95
N GLN A 54 5.02 -1.82 1.85
CA GLN A 54 5.33 -2.67 3.01
C GLN A 54 6.51 -2.12 3.82
N LYS A 55 7.59 -1.70 3.13
CA LYS A 55 8.75 -1.08 3.77
C LYS A 55 8.38 0.22 4.48
N LYS A 56 7.58 1.09 3.84
CA LYS A 56 7.10 2.35 4.45
C LYS A 56 6.21 2.11 5.67
N MET A 57 5.31 1.14 5.62
CA MET A 57 4.47 0.77 6.77
C MET A 57 5.32 0.22 7.93
N ALA A 58 6.29 -0.64 7.64
CA ALA A 58 7.19 -1.18 8.66
C ALA A 58 8.10 -0.12 9.29
N ASP A 59 8.57 0.85 8.50
CA ASP A 59 9.43 1.96 8.95
C ASP A 59 8.65 2.94 9.83
N ALA A 60 7.39 3.23 9.48
CA ALA A 60 6.51 4.12 10.26
C ALA A 60 6.20 3.58 11.68
N ASN A 61 6.24 2.26 11.88
CA ASN A 61 6.09 1.61 13.18
C ASN A 61 7.40 1.59 14.01
N GLY A 62 8.54 1.94 13.40
CA GLY A 62 9.86 1.92 14.04
C GLY A 62 10.26 3.21 14.76
N GLU A 63 9.53 4.31 14.59
CA GLU A 63 9.84 5.62 15.19
C GLU A 63 8.81 6.02 16.26
N HIS A 64 8.99 5.50 17.48
CA HIS A 64 8.53 6.16 18.72
C HIS A 64 9.63 6.09 19.78
#